data_AF-A0A2P5VJ61-F1
#
_entry.id   AF-A0A2P5VJ61-F1
#
_cell.length_a   1.000
_cell.length_b   1.000
_cell.length_c   1.000
_cell.angle_alpha   90.00
_cell.angle_beta   90.00
_cell.angle_gamma   90.00
#
_symmetry.space_group_name_H-M   'P 1'
#
loop_
_entity.id
_entity.type
_entity.pdbx_description
1 polymer ?
#
loop_
_entity_poly.entity_id
_entity_poly.type
_entity_poly.pdbx_seq_one_letter_code
_entity_poly.pdbx_strand_id
1 'polypeptide(L)' 'IIDYVAAHEVAHLVHHNHSPKFWSVVAQLAPTFRLSRDWLKENSGLLDINPSRTG' A
#
# COMPACT_ATOMS: atom_id res chain seq x y z
N ILE A 1 -4.28 -4.94 -2.92
CA ILE A 1 -4.94 -3.75 -2.29
C ILE A 1 -5.89 -4.19 -1.17
N ILE A 2 -6.80 -5.14 -1.42
CA ILE A 2 -7.74 -5.64 -0.39
C ILE A 2 -7.03 -6.26 0.82
N ASP A 3 -5.99 -7.09 0.61
CA ASP A 3 -5.25 -7.71 1.72
C ASP A 3 -4.54 -6.69 2.62
N TYR A 4 -4.10 -5.58 2.03
CA TYR A 4 -3.49 -4.47 2.78
C TYR A 4 -4.53 -3.80 3.67
N VAL A 5 -5.71 -3.45 3.11
CA VAL A 5 -6.78 -2.81 3.88
C VAL A 5 -7.28 -3.73 4.99
N ALA A 6 -7.48 -5.01 4.71
CA ALA A 6 -7.86 -5.99 5.73
C ALA A 6 -6.80 -6.11 6.84
N ALA A 7 -5.52 -6.21 6.49
CA ALA A 7 -4.43 -6.22 7.46
C ALA A 7 -4.34 -4.91 8.27
N HIS A 8 -4.67 -3.76 7.66
CA HIS A 8 -4.69 -2.45 8.29
C HIS A 8 -5.76 -2.37 9.39
N GLU A 9 -6.99 -2.74 9.05
CA GLU A 9 -8.11 -2.73 10.01
C GLU A 9 -7.92 -3.76 11.13
N VAL A 10 -7.38 -4.94 10.82
CA VAL A 10 -7.05 -5.96 11.84
C VAL A 10 -5.93 -5.47 12.76
N ALA A 11 -4.90 -4.80 12.24
CA ALA A 11 -3.83 -4.24 13.06
C ALA A 11 -4.34 -3.13 14.00
N HIS A 12 -5.38 -2.38 13.60
CA HIS A 12 -6.01 -1.38 14.45
C HIS A 12 -6.71 -1.96 15.68
N LEU A 13 -7.09 -3.24 15.68
CA LEU A 13 -7.64 -3.93 16.84
C LEU A 13 -6.63 -4.11 17.99
N VAL A 14 -5.33 -4.10 17.67
CA VAL A 14 -4.24 -4.30 18.65
C VAL A 14 -3.47 -3.00 18.89
N HIS A 15 -3.38 -2.15 17.86
CA HIS A 15 -2.66 -0.88 17.91
C HIS A 15 -3.48 0.24 17.26
N HIS A 16 -4.06 1.12 18.08
CA HIS A 16 -4.89 2.24 17.63
C HIS A 16 -4.12 3.38 16.94
N ASN A 17 -2.79 3.28 16.84
CA ASN A 17 -1.94 4.27 16.19
C ASN A 17 -1.04 3.62 15.14
N HIS A 18 -0.58 4.40 14.17
CA HIS A 18 0.34 3.95 13.12
C HIS A 18 1.81 3.87 13.59
N SER A 19 2.02 3.36 14.80
CA SER A 19 3.35 3.21 15.41
C SER A 19 4.17 2.09 14.74
N PRO A 20 5.48 2.00 15.01
CA PRO A 20 6.29 0.90 14.48
C PRO A 20 5.76 -0.51 14.81
N LYS A 21 5.09 -0.66 15.97
CA LYS A 21 4.45 -1.92 16.36
C LYS A 21 3.24 -2.26 15.47
N PHE A 22 2.41 -1.27 15.15
CA PHE A 22 1.32 -1.41 14.18
C PHE A 22 1.85 -1.92 12.83
N TRP A 23 2.89 -1.28 12.31
CA TRP A 23 3.48 -1.68 11.02
C TRP A 23 4.14 -3.06 11.04
N SER A 24 4.62 -3.51 12.20
CA SER A 24 5.11 -4.88 12.37
C SER A 24 3.97 -5.91 12.19
N VAL A 25 2.79 -5.64 12.77
CA VAL A 25 1.62 -6.51 12.63
C VAL A 25 1.10 -6.50 11.18
N VAL A 26 0.97 -5.33 10.56
CA VAL A 26 0.56 -5.23 9.14
C VAL A 26 1.54 -6.00 8.24
N ALA A 27 2.85 -5.91 8.49
CA ALA A 27 3.86 -6.64 7.72
C ALA A 27 3.84 -8.16 7.94
N GLN A 28 3.40 -8.63 9.11
CA GLN A 28 3.23 -10.07 9.38
C GLN A 28 1.97 -10.62 8.70
N LEU A 29 0.87 -9.85 8.70
CA LEU A 29 -0.41 -10.27 8.12
C LEU A 29 -0.42 -10.20 6.59
N ALA A 30 0.29 -9.24 6.01
CA ALA A 30 0.41 -9.07 4.56
C ALA A 30 1.89 -8.95 4.13
N PRO A 31 2.67 -10.05 4.17
CA PRO A 31 4.10 -10.02 3.84
C PRO A 31 4.36 -9.66 2.36
N THR A 32 3.43 -9.98 1.47
CA THR A 32 3.49 -9.65 0.02
C THR A 32 3.03 -8.23 -0.31
N PHE A 33 2.45 -7.47 0.63
CA PHE A 33 1.95 -6.12 0.35
C PHE A 33 3.06 -5.12 -0.03
N ARG A 34 4.31 -5.30 0.47
CA ARG A 34 5.43 -4.42 0.09
C ARG A 34 5.67 -4.47 -1.42
N LEU A 35 5.62 -5.65 -2.02
CA LEU A 35 5.75 -5.85 -3.48
C LEU A 35 4.61 -5.18 -4.24
N SER A 36 3.37 -5.24 -3.74
CA SER A 36 2.22 -4.57 -4.39
C SER A 36 2.27 -3.05 -4.28
N ARG A 37 2.75 -2.50 -3.16
CA ARG A 37 2.89 -1.05 -2.98
C ARG A 37 4.01 -0.49 -3.85
N ASP A 38 5.13 -1.20 -3.93
CA ASP A 38 6.26 -0.77 -4.74
C ASP A 38 5.91 -0.90 -6.24
N TRP A 39 5.20 -1.96 -6.65
CA TRP A 39 4.61 -2.05 -8.00
C TRP A 39 3.63 -0.89 -8.29
N LEU A 40 2.75 -0.53 -7.35
CA LEU A 40 1.82 0.60 -7.55
C LEU A 40 2.53 1.96 -7.62
N LYS A 41 3.62 2.15 -6.88
CA LYS A 41 4.47 3.35 -6.97
C LYS A 41 5.27 3.40 -8.26
N GLU A 42 5.72 2.26 -8.76
CA GLU A 42 6.45 2.15 -10.03
C GLU A 42 5.50 2.30 -11.24
N ASN A 43 4.23 1.89 -11.11
CA ASN A 43 3.23 1.96 -12.17
C ASN A 43 2.30 3.19 -12.07
N SER A 44 2.42 4.04 -11.05
CA SER A 44 1.67 5.30 -10.96
C SER A 44 2.07 6.34 -12.02
N GLY A 45 3.15 6.09 -12.79
CA GLY A 45 3.53 6.88 -13.96
C GLY A 45 2.80 6.54 -15.26
N LEU A 46 1.99 5.47 -15.30
CA LEU A 46 1.19 5.09 -16.48
C LEU A 46 -0.18 5.79 -16.56
N LEU A 47 -0.49 6.64 -15.58
CA LEU A 47 -1.69 7.48 -15.56
C LEU A 47 -1.39 8.95 -15.88
N ASP A 48 -0.23 9.25 -16.47
CA ASP A 48 -0.01 10.50 -17.18
C ASP A 48 -0.54 10.35 -18.63
N ILE A 49 -1.85 10.17 -18.74
CA ILE A 49 -2.58 10.47 -19.99
C ILE A 49 -2.58 11.98 -20.16
N ASN A 50 -1.44 12.51 -20.59
CA ASN A 50 -1.30 13.88 -21.06
C ASN A 50 -1.43 13.86 -22.59
N PRO A 51 -2.61 14.15 -23.18
CA PRO A 51 -2.82 14.04 -24.63
C PRO A 51 -2.18 15.18 -25.44
N SER A 52 -1.26 15.97 -24.88
CA SER A 52 -0.71 17.15 -25.56
C SER A 52 0.81 17.11 -25.67
N ARG A 53 1.32 16.33 -26.64
CA ARG A 53 2.53 16.67 -27.42
C ARG A 53 2.78 15.71 -28.59
N THR A 54 1.85 15.68 -29.54
CA THR A 54 2.21 15.61 -30.96
C THR A 54 2.03 17.00 -31.53
N GLY A 55 3.16 17.63 -31.84
CA GLY A 55 3.29 18.94 -32.48
C GLY A 55 4.75 19.13 -32.84
#